data_AF-A0A6J5VKT6-F1
#
_entry.id   AF-A0A6J5VKT6-F1
#
_cell.length_a   1.000
_cell.length_b   1.000
_cell.length_c   1.000
_cell.angle_alpha   90.00
_cell.angle_beta   90.00
_cell.angle_gamma   90.00
#
_symmetry.space_group_name_H-M   'P 1'
#
loop_
_entity.id
_entity.type
_entity.pdbx_description
1 polymer ?
#
loop_
_entity_poly.entity_id
_entity_poly.type
_entity_poly.pdbx_seq_one_letter_code
_entity_poly.pdbx_strand_id
1 'polypeptide(L)'
;MAESRNKFNGNVGVILAIQDMALVIRENSNQDRRHEIEEDRVMRTQGEFHKTKPTIFKGEPNPRVAKEWLRQIKRKMDNQRIPEDIRVVIACTYLEGQAYLWWESIMSMPNIEITTWEAFESIFLEKYFPSTMKAMKAREFVRQLNC
;
A
#
# COMPACT_ATOMS: atom_id res chain seq x y z
N MET A 1 -32.15 57.22 32.51
CA MET A 1 -32.49 55.79 32.65
C MET A 1 -31.54 54.98 31.78
N ALA A 2 -31.06 53.87 32.33
CA ALA A 2 -29.86 53.14 31.92
C ALA A 2 -30.07 52.10 30.80
N GLU A 3 -28.93 51.72 30.21
CA GLU A 3 -28.55 50.37 29.75
C GLU A 3 -29.29 49.74 28.55
N SER A 4 -28.66 48.97 27.65
CA SER A 4 -27.38 48.26 27.72
C SER A 4 -26.76 48.08 26.34
N ARG A 5 -25.42 48.16 26.29
CA ARG A 5 -24.55 47.80 25.16
C ARG A 5 -24.80 46.34 24.74
N ASN A 6 -25.07 46.11 23.46
CA ASN A 6 -24.93 44.80 22.84
C ASN A 6 -23.43 44.47 22.75
N LYS A 7 -22.91 43.78 23.77
CA LYS A 7 -21.50 43.39 23.95
C LYS A 7 -21.35 41.89 23.69
N PHE A 8 -21.77 41.44 22.52
CA PHE A 8 -21.50 40.08 22.04
C PHE A 8 -20.68 40.19 20.75
N ASN A 9 -19.44 39.69 20.76
CA ASN A 9 -18.74 39.06 19.61
C ASN A 9 -17.20 39.00 19.71
N GLY A 10 -16.55 39.63 20.69
CA GLY A 10 -15.08 39.50 20.84
C GLY A 10 -14.65 38.14 21.39
N ASN A 11 -15.28 37.70 22.49
CA ASN A 11 -14.87 36.49 23.20
C ASN A 11 -15.37 35.21 22.52
N VAL A 12 -16.51 35.28 21.82
CA VAL A 12 -17.08 34.14 21.10
C VAL A 12 -16.18 33.72 19.93
N GLY A 13 -15.63 34.68 19.19
CA GLY A 13 -14.67 34.38 18.12
C GLY A 13 -13.39 33.73 18.64
N VAL A 14 -12.89 34.17 19.80
CA VAL A 14 -11.71 33.57 20.45
C VAL A 14 -12.01 32.16 20.96
N ILE A 15 -13.18 31.93 21.56
CA ILE A 15 -13.59 30.60 22.03
C ILE A 15 -13.72 29.61 20.86
N LEU A 16 -14.32 30.03 19.74
CA LEU A 16 -14.44 29.20 18.54
C LEU A 16 -13.06 28.86 17.97
N ALA A 17 -12.14 29.84 17.90
CA ALA A 17 -10.78 29.59 17.44
C ALA A 17 -10.00 28.64 18.36
N ILE A 18 -10.17 28.74 19.69
CA ILE A 18 -9.57 27.82 20.65
C ILE A 18 -10.18 26.42 20.52
N GLN A 19 -11.49 26.32 20.30
CA GLN A 19 -12.18 25.06 20.07
C GLN A 19 -11.69 24.40 18.78
N ASP A 20 -11.60 25.14 17.68
CA ASP A 20 -11.07 24.65 16.40
C ASP A 20 -9.63 24.15 16.55
N MET A 21 -8.76 24.95 17.20
CA MET A 21 -7.38 24.53 17.48
C MET A 21 -7.33 23.29 18.38
N ALA A 22 -8.17 23.21 19.42
CA ALA A 22 -8.24 22.04 20.29
C ALA A 22 -8.74 20.78 19.56
N LEU A 23 -9.67 20.94 18.60
CA LEU A 23 -10.13 19.86 17.73
C LEU A 23 -9.00 19.35 16.84
N VAL A 24 -8.24 20.24 16.19
CA VAL A 24 -7.09 19.88 15.34
C VAL A 24 -5.99 19.21 16.17
N ILE A 25 -5.65 19.74 17.34
CA ILE A 25 -4.64 19.13 18.24
C ILE A 25 -5.07 17.72 18.64
N ARG A 26 -6.36 17.52 18.96
CA ARG A 26 -6.90 16.21 19.32
C ARG A 26 -6.90 15.25 18.13
N GLU A 27 -7.28 15.71 16.94
CA GLU A 27 -7.29 14.89 15.73
C GLU A 27 -5.87 14.49 15.33
N ASN A 28 -4.91 15.42 15.34
CA ASN A 28 -3.49 15.11 15.10
C ASN A 28 -2.97 14.10 16.12
N SER A 29 -3.24 14.30 17.42
CA SER A 29 -2.84 13.33 18.45
C SER A 29 -3.47 11.95 18.25
N ASN A 30 -4.68 11.88 17.69
CA ASN A 30 -5.34 10.62 17.34
C ASN A 30 -4.72 9.98 16.10
N GLN A 31 -4.41 10.79 15.07
CA GLN A 31 -3.75 10.37 13.84
C GLN A 31 -2.36 9.80 14.14
N ASP A 32 -1.56 10.51 14.95
CA ASP A 32 -0.23 10.08 15.40
C ASP A 32 -0.30 8.75 16.13
N ARG A 33 -1.23 8.62 17.10
CA ARG A 33 -1.45 7.35 17.81
C ARG A 33 -1.91 6.22 16.88
N ARG A 34 -2.76 6.51 15.89
CA ARG A 34 -3.21 5.50 14.90
C ARG A 34 -2.05 5.04 14.04
N HIS A 35 -1.19 5.97 13.60
CA HIS A 35 -0.01 5.67 12.81
C HIS A 35 0.97 4.81 13.61
N GLU A 36 1.25 5.16 14.87
CA GLU A 36 2.12 4.37 15.75
C GLU A 36 1.58 2.95 15.96
N ILE A 37 0.27 2.79 16.22
CA ILE A 37 -0.36 1.47 16.35
C ILE A 37 -0.29 0.66 15.05
N GLU A 38 -0.43 1.32 13.89
CA GLU A 38 -0.33 0.70 12.57
C GLU A 38 1.11 0.24 12.28
N GLU A 39 2.09 1.11 12.49
CA GLU A 39 3.51 0.80 12.33
C GLU A 39 3.94 -0.35 13.27
N ASP A 40 3.51 -0.33 14.53
CA ASP A 40 3.76 -1.41 15.49
C ASP A 40 3.09 -2.72 15.07
N ARG A 41 1.91 -2.66 14.44
CA ARG A 41 1.24 -3.85 13.89
C ARG A 41 2.02 -4.40 12.69
N VAL A 42 2.43 -3.54 11.77
CA VAL A 42 3.22 -3.91 10.60
C VAL A 42 4.56 -4.52 11.03
N MET A 43 5.29 -3.86 11.93
CA MET A 43 6.60 -4.30 12.42
C MET A 43 6.53 -5.68 13.08
N ARG A 44 5.55 -5.92 13.96
CA ARG A 44 5.35 -7.23 14.58
C ARG A 44 5.01 -8.30 13.54
N THR A 45 4.10 -7.99 12.62
CA THR A 45 3.66 -8.95 11.60
C THR A 45 4.79 -9.29 10.62
N GLN A 46 5.58 -8.30 10.21
CA GLN A 46 6.77 -8.47 9.39
C GLN A 46 7.83 -9.32 10.11
N GLY A 47 8.04 -9.07 11.41
CA GLY A 47 8.96 -9.86 12.23
C GLY A 47 8.59 -11.34 12.29
N GLU A 48 7.30 -11.66 12.53
CA GLU A 48 6.82 -13.04 12.48
C GLU A 48 6.94 -13.66 11.09
N PHE A 49 6.61 -12.89 10.04
CA PHE A 49 6.75 -13.35 8.66
C PHE A 49 8.21 -13.67 8.30
N HIS A 50 9.17 -12.86 8.78
CA HIS A 50 10.60 -13.07 8.55
C HIS A 50 11.10 -14.39 9.14
N LYS A 51 10.55 -14.85 10.27
CA LYS A 51 10.89 -16.15 10.87
C LYS A 51 10.59 -17.32 9.93
N THR A 52 9.65 -17.16 8.99
CA THR A 52 9.37 -18.17 7.97
C THR A 52 10.45 -18.27 6.91
N LYS A 53 11.45 -17.37 6.92
CA LYS A 53 12.50 -17.20 5.90
C LYS A 53 11.90 -17.09 4.50
N PRO A 54 11.18 -16.00 4.19
CA PRO A 54 10.67 -15.76 2.84
C PRO A 54 11.81 -15.62 1.84
N THR A 55 11.53 -15.97 0.58
CA THR A 55 12.49 -15.84 -0.51
C THR A 55 12.63 -14.38 -0.92
N ILE A 56 13.85 -13.93 -1.19
CA ILE A 56 14.15 -12.62 -1.77
C ILE A 56 14.12 -12.73 -3.29
N PHE A 57 13.63 -11.69 -3.97
CA PHE A 57 13.69 -11.57 -5.42
C PHE A 57 14.50 -10.35 -5.82
N LYS A 58 15.55 -10.57 -6.63
CA LYS A 58 16.52 -9.51 -6.98
C LYS A 58 16.25 -8.86 -8.33
N GLY A 59 15.22 -9.33 -9.03
CA GLY A 59 14.83 -8.83 -10.35
C GLY A 59 15.32 -9.69 -11.50
N GLU A 60 15.47 -11.00 -11.27
CA GLU A 60 15.87 -11.96 -12.29
C GLU A 60 14.92 -11.89 -13.50
N PRO A 61 15.45 -11.82 -14.74
CA PRO A 61 14.63 -11.62 -15.94
C PRO A 61 13.84 -12.87 -16.35
N ASN A 62 14.11 -14.03 -15.72
CA ASN A 62 13.42 -15.27 -16.04
C ASN A 62 11.99 -15.24 -15.46
N PRO A 63 10.94 -15.27 -16.31
CA PRO A 63 9.57 -15.22 -15.84
C PRO A 63 9.23 -16.39 -14.91
N ARG A 64 9.80 -17.58 -15.09
CA ARG A 64 9.53 -18.71 -14.20
C ARG A 64 10.00 -18.45 -12.77
N VAL A 65 11.14 -17.78 -12.60
CA VAL A 65 11.70 -17.44 -11.28
C VAL A 65 10.82 -16.39 -10.61
N ALA A 66 10.43 -15.35 -11.34
CA ALA A 66 9.50 -14.34 -10.84
C ALA A 66 8.15 -14.95 -10.43
N LYS A 67 7.64 -15.93 -11.21
CA LYS A 67 6.34 -16.59 -10.93
C LYS A 67 6.41 -17.38 -9.66
N GLU A 68 7.49 -18.13 -9.54
CA GLU A 68 7.72 -19.01 -8.42
C GLU A 68 7.92 -18.21 -7.14
N TRP A 69 8.66 -17.10 -7.22
CA TRP A 69 8.77 -16.16 -6.10
C TRP A 69 7.39 -15.62 -5.67
N LEU A 70 6.60 -15.10 -6.61
CA LEU A 70 5.27 -14.55 -6.30
C LEU A 70 4.35 -15.61 -5.68
N ARG A 71 4.38 -16.83 -6.21
CA ARG A 71 3.61 -17.97 -5.68
C ARG A 71 4.07 -18.33 -4.27
N GLN A 72 5.38 -18.38 -4.01
CA GLN A 72 5.92 -18.74 -2.71
C GLN A 72 5.61 -17.69 -1.65
N ILE A 73 5.75 -16.41 -1.98
CA ILE A 73 5.49 -15.32 -1.03
C ILE A 73 4.00 -15.25 -0.68
N LYS A 74 3.10 -15.34 -1.67
CA LYS A 74 1.65 -15.41 -1.45
C LYS A 74 1.26 -16.59 -0.55
N ARG A 75 1.75 -17.78 -0.87
CA ARG A 75 1.48 -18.99 -0.07
C ARG A 75 1.94 -18.84 1.39
N LYS A 76 3.10 -18.22 1.63
CA LYS A 76 3.58 -17.95 2.99
C LYS A 76 2.66 -16.96 3.71
N MET A 77 2.23 -15.90 3.02
CA MET A 77 1.31 -14.91 3.58
C MET A 77 -0.03 -15.53 3.97
N ASP A 78 -0.57 -16.39 3.11
CA ASP A 78 -1.81 -17.13 3.39
C ASP A 78 -1.65 -18.06 4.60
N ASN A 79 -0.54 -18.80 4.67
CA ASN A 79 -0.25 -19.71 5.79
C ASN A 79 -0.08 -18.96 7.12
N GLN A 80 0.48 -17.75 7.09
CA GLN A 80 0.64 -16.90 8.27
C GLN A 80 -0.58 -16.00 8.53
N ARG A 81 -1.63 -16.10 7.70
CA ARG A 81 -2.84 -15.28 7.77
C ARG A 81 -2.53 -13.78 7.81
N ILE A 82 -1.56 -13.35 7.00
CA ILE A 82 -1.18 -11.95 6.88
C ILE A 82 -2.38 -11.15 6.34
N PRO A 83 -2.85 -10.11 7.05
CA PRO A 83 -3.92 -9.23 6.61
C PRO A 83 -3.62 -8.57 5.27
N GLU A 84 -4.64 -8.45 4.41
CA GLU A 84 -4.50 -8.00 3.03
C GLU A 84 -3.89 -6.58 2.92
N ASP A 85 -4.26 -5.69 3.84
CA ASP A 85 -3.84 -4.29 3.93
C ASP A 85 -2.33 -4.09 4.13
N ILE A 86 -1.62 -5.11 4.63
CA ILE A 86 -0.18 -5.03 4.88
C ILE A 86 0.65 -5.94 3.95
N ARG A 87 0.00 -6.72 3.07
CA ARG A 87 0.70 -7.68 2.20
C ARG A 87 1.67 -7.01 1.24
N VAL A 88 1.25 -5.89 0.63
CA VAL A 88 2.10 -5.14 -0.30
C VAL A 88 3.35 -4.65 0.43
N VAL A 89 3.19 -4.01 1.59
CA VAL A 89 4.29 -3.54 2.43
C VAL A 89 5.27 -4.66 2.73
N ILE A 90 4.77 -5.82 3.19
CA ILE A 90 5.62 -6.97 3.48
C ILE A 90 6.33 -7.46 2.22
N ALA A 91 5.66 -7.65 1.08
CA ALA A 91 6.30 -8.15 -0.14
C ALA A 91 7.41 -7.24 -0.65
N CYS A 92 7.23 -5.91 -0.56
CA CYS A 92 8.22 -4.94 -0.98
C CYS A 92 9.55 -5.09 -0.22
N THR A 93 9.50 -5.52 1.06
CA THR A 93 10.70 -5.76 1.87
C THR A 93 11.52 -6.98 1.42
N TYR A 94 10.95 -7.83 0.55
CA TYR A 94 11.63 -8.99 -0.06
C TYR A 94 11.95 -8.77 -1.54
N LEU A 95 11.75 -7.57 -2.05
CA LEU A 95 12.35 -7.12 -3.29
C LEU A 95 13.72 -6.51 -2.97
N GLU A 96 14.74 -6.93 -3.69
CA GLU A 96 16.09 -6.37 -3.58
C GLU A 96 16.64 -6.03 -4.96
N GLY A 97 17.78 -5.32 -4.99
CA GLY A 97 18.51 -5.05 -6.22
C GLY A 97 17.65 -4.38 -7.29
N GLN A 98 17.63 -4.96 -8.49
CA GLN A 98 16.91 -4.39 -9.63
C GLN A 98 15.39 -4.43 -9.46
N ALA A 99 14.86 -5.42 -8.74
CA ALA A 99 13.43 -5.46 -8.45
C ALA A 99 13.00 -4.32 -7.53
N TYR A 100 13.79 -4.06 -6.48
CA TYR A 100 13.51 -2.96 -5.55
C TYR A 100 13.58 -1.60 -6.24
N LEU A 101 14.66 -1.32 -7.00
CA LEU A 101 14.82 -0.06 -7.73
C LEU A 101 13.69 0.19 -8.73
N TRP A 102 13.24 -0.86 -9.43
CA TRP A 102 12.09 -0.75 -10.31
C TRP A 102 10.80 -0.47 -9.54
N TRP A 103 10.56 -1.17 -8.42
CA TRP A 103 9.37 -0.97 -7.61
C TRP A 103 9.31 0.45 -7.01
N GLU A 104 10.45 0.94 -6.50
CA GLU A 104 10.60 2.31 -6.02
C GLU A 104 10.27 3.34 -7.11
N SER A 105 10.71 3.09 -8.35
CA SER A 105 10.36 3.95 -9.49
C SER A 105 8.85 3.99 -9.76
N ILE A 106 8.12 2.89 -9.58
CA ILE A 106 6.65 2.87 -9.72
C ILE A 106 5.99 3.68 -8.59
N MET A 107 6.43 3.50 -7.35
CA MET A 107 5.92 4.24 -6.18
C MET A 107 6.21 5.74 -6.24
N SER A 108 7.28 6.14 -6.93
CA SER A 108 7.62 7.56 -7.11
C SER A 108 6.72 8.30 -8.11
N MET A 109 5.89 7.58 -8.87
CA MET A 109 5.02 8.20 -9.87
C MET A 109 3.84 8.93 -9.20
N PRO A 110 3.55 10.17 -9.62
CA PRO A 110 2.43 10.91 -9.06
C PRO A 110 1.11 10.18 -9.35
N ASN A 111 0.25 10.09 -8.33
CA ASN A 111 -1.08 9.43 -8.37
C ASN A 111 -1.08 7.90 -8.48
N ILE A 112 0.06 7.23 -8.23
CA ILE A 112 0.08 5.76 -8.09
C ILE A 112 0.07 5.41 -6.61
N GLU A 113 -1.01 4.80 -6.17
CA GLU A 113 -1.12 4.19 -4.85
C GLU A 113 -1.43 2.71 -5.03
N ILE A 114 -0.47 1.83 -4.71
CA ILE A 114 -0.68 0.39 -4.77
C ILE A 114 -0.86 -0.13 -3.35
N THR A 115 -2.12 -0.15 -2.90
CA THR A 115 -2.49 -0.61 -1.55
C THR A 115 -3.03 -2.04 -1.54
N THR A 116 -3.46 -2.58 -2.69
CA THR A 116 -4.03 -3.92 -2.78
C THR A 116 -3.02 -4.93 -3.30
N TRP A 117 -3.09 -6.15 -2.76
CA TRP A 117 -2.27 -7.26 -3.23
C TRP A 117 -2.50 -7.57 -4.71
N GLU A 118 -3.76 -7.50 -5.17
CA GLU A 118 -4.13 -7.72 -6.57
C GLU A 118 -3.43 -6.73 -7.52
N ALA A 119 -3.39 -5.44 -7.17
CA ALA A 119 -2.70 -4.44 -7.98
C ALA A 119 -1.18 -4.69 -7.99
N PHE A 120 -0.59 -5.07 -6.85
CA PHE A 120 0.81 -5.50 -6.78
C PHE A 120 1.09 -6.70 -7.70
N GLU A 121 0.29 -7.76 -7.62
CA GLU A 121 0.45 -8.96 -8.46
C GLU A 121 0.37 -8.61 -9.94
N SER A 122 -0.62 -7.80 -10.34
CA SER A 122 -0.82 -7.39 -11.73
C SER A 122 0.40 -6.66 -12.29
N ILE A 123 0.90 -5.65 -11.58
CA ILE A 123 2.03 -4.81 -12.02
C ILE A 123 3.34 -5.61 -12.00
N PHE A 124 3.53 -6.47 -10.99
CA PHE A 124 4.67 -7.38 -10.93
C PHE A 124 4.67 -8.35 -12.11
N LEU A 125 3.51 -8.95 -12.42
CA LEU A 125 3.39 -9.87 -13.54
C LEU A 125 3.57 -9.16 -14.88
N GLU A 126 3.05 -7.95 -15.06
CA GLU A 126 3.27 -7.18 -16.29
C GLU A 126 4.76 -6.92 -16.56
N LYS A 127 5.51 -6.55 -15.51
CA LYS A 127 6.95 -6.30 -15.60
C LYS A 127 7.75 -7.54 -16.01
N TYR A 128 7.49 -8.68 -15.36
CA TYR A 128 8.32 -9.89 -15.51
C TYR A 128 7.72 -10.91 -16.49
N PHE A 129 6.49 -10.70 -16.98
CA PHE A 129 5.77 -11.57 -17.93
C PHE A 129 5.12 -10.81 -19.10
N PRO A 130 5.83 -9.90 -19.79
CA PRO A 130 5.23 -9.10 -20.86
C PRO A 130 4.72 -9.96 -22.04
N SER A 131 5.24 -11.20 -22.20
CA SER A 131 4.93 -12.11 -23.31
C SER A 131 3.71 -12.99 -23.09
N THR A 132 3.31 -13.30 -21.85
CA THR A 132 2.21 -14.24 -21.58
C THR A 132 0.83 -13.61 -21.86
N MET A 133 0.74 -12.27 -21.85
CA MET A 133 -0.49 -11.52 -22.14
C MET A 133 -0.70 -11.18 -23.62
N LYS A 134 0.36 -10.98 -24.41
CA LYS A 134 0.22 -10.76 -25.87
C LYS A 134 -0.31 -12.02 -26.59
N ALA A 135 0.14 -13.19 -26.16
CA ALA A 135 -0.28 -14.46 -26.77
C ALA A 135 -1.75 -14.85 -26.46
N MET A 136 -2.30 -14.45 -25.30
CA MET A 136 -3.68 -14.75 -24.94
C MET A 136 -4.68 -13.83 -25.66
N LYS A 137 -4.39 -12.51 -25.76
CA LYS A 137 -5.17 -11.59 -26.63
C LYS A 137 -5.09 -11.96 -28.12
N ALA A 138 -3.93 -12.41 -28.61
CA ALA A 138 -3.80 -12.89 -29.98
C ALA A 138 -4.62 -14.18 -30.24
N ARG A 139 -4.72 -15.08 -29.26
CA ARG A 139 -5.58 -16.27 -29.37
C ARG A 139 -7.08 -15.93 -29.38
N GLU A 140 -7.53 -14.94 -28.63
CA GLU A 140 -8.93 -14.48 -28.69
C GLU A 140 -9.25 -13.79 -30.03
N PHE A 141 -8.32 -12.99 -30.56
CA PHE A 141 -8.48 -12.35 -31.87
C PHE A 141 -8.58 -13.38 -33.01
N VAL A 142 -7.75 -14.44 -32.99
CA VAL A 142 -7.80 -15.54 -33.97
C VAL A 142 -9.05 -16.42 -33.83
N ARG A 143 -9.63 -16.51 -32.62
CA ARG A 143 -10.86 -17.30 -32.38
C ARG A 143 -12.13 -16.56 -32.81
N GLN A 144 -12.12 -15.22 -32.83
CA GLN A 144 -13.22 -14.38 -33.32
C GLN A 144 -13.17 -14.13 -34.84
N LEU A 145 -12.02 -14.34 -35.49
CA LEU A 145 -11.84 -14.20 -36.94
C LEU A 145 -12.00 -15.51 -37.74
N ASN A 146 -12.26 -16.63 -37.06
CA ASN A 146 -12.54 -17.94 -37.68
C ASN A 146 -13.98 -18.42 -37.42
N CYS A 147 -14.88 -17.50 -37.08
CA CYS A 147 -16.33 -17.69 -37.16
C CYS A 147 -16.86 -16.85 -38.33
#